data_AF-A0A0D0V406-F1
#
_entry.id   AF-A0A0D0V406-F1
#
_cell.length_a   1.000
_cell.length_b   1.000
_cell.length_c   1.000
_cell.angle_alpha   90.00
_cell.angle_beta   90.00
_cell.angle_gamma   90.00
#
_symmetry.space_group_name_H-M   'P 1'
#
loop_
_entity.id
_entity.type
_entity.pdbx_description
1 polymer ?
#
loop_
_entity_poly.entity_id
_entity_poly.type
_entity_poly.pdbx_seq_one_letter_code
_entity_poly.pdbx_strand_id
1 'polypeptide(L)'
;MTEGHKVRRPLGERMLSNEEDIYRDLKELGFHKDAAPSDNKDYVKLLERHLFEAKRQLERAKAKIERRDETIKRLSQTRQLPTDYKADDLERKLEDLTNQHSALKAKYQNQVGDLELQNMKLQEELDLLRSFHRSSQNELDSLRKRQTQTLMRIEELKESKERSDMKREELKLEVGKLKDQAKLSSKEIRALKEEVRQVKAANDSLEETIEACTVSYCALHRNTIRIEKYRVLEQSYLETKSELWRWKLKSEIDTLDLERKKMEAGNLRERLKAVEDERMVLKAVIKDIKDDQQALRNEITEFALTIGNGNLWDFVADFSEVTPTPQDVLSITLNHINFSSSYYTQQIETLNSANKSFTSKLSTTTSNLTICQSVLADLRREHSVLRTRHSALEKAHEPCDGVREELLATEKECMFRGQRIEGLEEDLQRMEIKSRDDAEKVKRANELVIRAKSAEQALDEEIQHLRKAYIEASQYQELYNDLHEQHEMILAREAAAIEEAEWLAMHNAELVGHSNDVQKVSYVEGVRREMALVKQELATTRHLLNNANDKVQTLENEIAAYKSVDAGLDGLNLVTSTRTRVVRRQPEGGQLTVSKIGRSVSGPNGRH
;
A
#
# COMPACT_ATOMS: atom_id res chain seq x y z
N MET A 1 19.22 34.86 -5.94
CA MET A 1 19.70 36.18 -6.42
C MET A 1 19.95 37.09 -5.22
N THR A 2 20.62 38.24 -5.44
CA THR A 2 21.06 39.22 -4.43
C THR A 2 21.90 38.64 -3.28
N GLU A 3 23.22 38.63 -3.49
CA GLU A 3 24.23 38.32 -2.49
C GLU A 3 24.39 39.46 -1.46
N GLY A 4 25.06 39.18 -0.34
CA GLY A 4 25.23 40.14 0.76
C GLY A 4 26.54 39.99 1.53
N HIS A 5 27.69 40.02 0.85
CA HIS A 5 29.01 39.94 1.48
C HIS A 5 29.26 41.09 2.48
N LYS A 6 29.27 40.79 3.79
CA LYS A 6 29.74 41.71 4.83
C LYS A 6 31.25 41.59 5.03
N VAL A 7 31.99 42.52 4.42
CA VAL A 7 33.45 42.67 4.57
C VAL A 7 33.82 42.98 6.03
N ARG A 8 34.80 42.25 6.59
CA ARG A 8 35.44 42.62 7.86
C ARG A 8 36.30 43.88 7.65
N ARG A 9 36.10 44.92 8.48
CA ARG A 9 37.11 45.98 8.66
C ARG A 9 38.06 45.63 9.82
N PRO A 10 39.32 46.10 9.83
CA PRO A 10 40.26 45.84 10.92
C PRO A 10 39.93 46.64 12.20
N LEU A 11 40.40 46.14 13.34
CA LEU A 11 40.57 46.95 14.55
C LEU A 11 41.85 47.77 14.40
N GLY A 12 41.75 49.10 14.33
CA GLY A 12 42.90 49.95 14.04
C GLY A 12 42.83 51.42 14.45
N GLU A 13 41.71 51.90 15.01
CA GLU A 13 41.56 53.28 15.48
C GLU A 13 40.73 53.33 16.76
N ARG A 14 41.36 53.72 17.86
CA ARG A 14 40.73 54.15 19.11
C ARG A 14 41.39 55.46 19.52
N MET A 15 40.63 56.55 19.45
CA MET A 15 40.70 57.83 20.17
C MET A 15 39.93 58.87 19.32
N LEU A 16 39.36 59.90 19.96
CA LEU A 16 38.70 61.05 19.32
C LEU A 16 37.42 60.79 18.49
N SER A 17 36.34 60.36 19.15
CA SER A 17 34.98 60.55 18.66
C SER A 17 33.96 60.60 19.81
N ASN A 18 33.91 61.76 20.50
CA ASN A 18 33.02 61.97 21.66
C ASN A 18 32.10 63.21 21.48
N GLU A 19 31.87 63.62 20.23
CA GLU A 19 31.01 64.76 19.85
C GLU A 19 29.84 64.37 18.92
N GLU A 20 29.86 63.19 18.30
CA GLU A 20 28.79 62.75 17.37
C GLU A 20 27.55 62.17 18.08
N ASP A 21 27.68 61.65 19.30
CA ASP A 21 26.55 61.02 20.00
C ASP A 21 25.50 62.02 20.51
N ILE A 22 25.82 63.31 20.58
CA ILE A 22 24.85 64.38 20.88
C ILE A 22 23.83 64.56 19.73
N TYR A 23 24.17 64.17 18.50
CA TYR A 23 23.30 64.32 17.33
C TYR A 23 22.46 63.07 17.01
N ARG A 24 22.57 61.99 17.80
CA ARG A 24 21.82 60.74 17.56
C ARG A 24 20.45 60.73 18.24
N ASP A 25 20.38 61.16 19.50
CA ASP A 25 19.14 61.18 20.30
C ASP A 25 18.06 62.14 19.74
N LEU A 26 18.45 63.11 18.90
CA LEU A 26 17.52 64.02 18.22
C LEU A 26 16.77 63.40 17.03
N LYS A 27 16.96 62.12 16.73
CA LYS A 27 16.39 61.46 15.53
C LYS A 27 15.34 60.37 15.81
N GLU A 28 15.14 59.97 17.07
CA GLU A 28 14.08 59.00 17.44
C GLU A 28 12.77 59.66 17.93
N LEU A 29 12.79 60.98 18.18
CA LEU A 29 11.56 61.76 18.32
C LEU A 29 10.94 62.00 16.94
N GLY A 30 10.06 61.07 16.53
CA GLY A 30 9.37 61.08 15.24
C GLY A 30 8.47 62.29 15.04
N PHE A 31 9.02 63.38 14.50
CA PHE A 31 8.27 64.52 13.98
C PHE A 31 7.49 64.12 12.72
N HIS A 32 6.36 63.46 12.93
CA HIS A 32 5.27 63.49 11.96
C HIS A 32 4.88 64.95 11.73
N LYS A 33 4.83 65.35 10.46
CA LYS A 33 4.00 66.48 10.04
C LYS A 33 2.53 66.18 10.38
N ASP A 34 1.74 67.26 10.40
CA ASP A 34 0.28 67.25 10.48
C ASP A 34 -0.31 67.02 11.90
N ALA A 35 -0.04 67.99 12.79
CA ALA A 35 -0.86 68.25 13.98
C ALA A 35 -1.02 69.78 14.19
N ALA A 36 -2.22 70.21 14.58
CA ALA A 36 -2.59 71.62 14.81
C ALA A 36 -2.33 72.07 16.27
N PRO A 37 -2.28 73.38 16.59
CA PRO A 37 -1.63 73.86 17.82
C PRO A 37 -2.53 73.93 19.07
N SER A 38 -2.40 72.92 19.93
CA SER A 38 -2.70 72.96 21.38
C SER A 38 -1.86 71.87 22.09
N ASP A 39 -1.16 72.09 23.21
CA ASP A 39 -1.21 73.20 24.17
C ASP A 39 0.16 73.87 24.41
N ASN A 40 0.20 75.20 24.38
CA ASN A 40 1.43 75.98 24.55
C ASN A 40 1.85 76.16 26.04
N LYS A 41 1.55 75.18 26.90
CA LYS A 41 1.63 75.31 28.37
C LYS A 41 2.73 74.49 29.03
N ASP A 42 3.08 73.34 28.45
CA ASP A 42 4.14 72.48 29.00
C ASP A 42 5.53 72.76 28.41
N TYR A 43 5.61 73.32 27.19
CA TYR A 43 6.86 73.82 26.62
C TYR A 43 7.46 74.97 27.46
N VAL A 44 6.59 75.85 28.01
CA VAL A 44 7.00 76.93 28.93
C VAL A 44 7.59 76.35 30.22
N LYS A 45 6.94 75.36 30.85
CA LYS A 45 7.46 74.70 32.06
C LYS A 45 8.81 74.00 31.84
N LEU A 46 9.03 73.47 30.64
CA LEU A 46 10.32 72.86 30.27
C LEU A 46 11.41 73.94 30.22
N LEU A 47 11.16 75.06 29.54
CA LEU A 47 12.08 76.20 29.49
C LEU A 47 12.36 76.77 30.89
N GLU A 48 11.35 76.91 31.76
CA GLU A 48 11.51 77.37 33.14
C GLU A 48 12.45 76.45 33.95
N ARG A 49 12.34 75.13 33.80
CA ARG A 49 13.25 74.16 34.45
C ARG A 49 14.69 74.32 33.98
N HIS A 50 14.91 74.45 32.66
CA HIS A 50 16.26 74.65 32.12
C HIS A 50 16.86 75.99 32.58
N LEU A 51 16.06 77.06 32.65
CA LEU A 51 16.49 78.38 33.13
C LEU A 51 16.80 78.37 34.64
N PHE A 52 16.05 77.60 35.43
CA PHE A 52 16.32 77.39 36.85
C PHE A 52 17.64 76.63 37.10
N GLU A 53 17.86 75.50 36.43
CA GLU A 53 19.07 74.71 36.64
C GLU A 53 20.32 75.45 36.12
N ALA A 54 20.21 76.24 35.04
CA ALA A 54 21.28 77.12 34.57
C ALA A 54 21.65 78.21 35.61
N LYS A 55 20.67 78.89 36.21
CA LYS A 55 20.91 79.84 37.32
C LYS A 55 21.60 79.16 38.51
N ARG A 56 21.17 77.94 38.85
CA ARG A 56 21.74 77.14 39.95
C ARG A 56 23.19 76.71 39.70
N GLN A 57 23.57 76.46 38.44
CA GLN A 57 24.97 76.21 38.07
C GLN A 57 25.83 77.48 38.14
N LEU A 58 25.28 78.63 37.74
CA LEU A 58 25.96 79.93 37.80
C LEU A 58 26.25 80.37 39.26
N GLU A 59 25.30 80.15 40.18
CA GLU A 59 25.51 80.33 41.63
C GLU A 59 26.63 79.43 42.18
N ARG A 60 26.63 78.13 41.81
CA ARG A 60 27.70 77.19 42.17
C ARG A 60 29.08 77.58 41.62
N ALA A 61 29.13 78.29 40.49
CA ALA A 61 30.37 78.81 39.92
C ALA A 61 30.91 80.00 40.72
N LYS A 62 30.06 80.99 41.05
CA LYS A 62 30.44 82.14 41.90
C LYS A 62 31.01 81.70 43.24
N ALA A 63 30.30 80.80 43.93
CA ALA A 63 30.73 80.27 45.24
C ALA A 63 32.04 79.45 45.20
N LYS A 64 32.53 79.05 44.02
CA LYS A 64 33.86 78.45 43.83
C LYS A 64 34.96 79.49 43.57
N ILE A 65 34.63 80.65 43.01
CA ILE A 65 35.56 81.76 42.78
C ILE A 65 35.84 82.45 44.12
N GLU A 66 34.80 82.82 44.85
CA GLU A 66 34.88 83.53 46.13
C GLU A 66 35.77 82.82 47.18
N ARG A 67 35.67 81.48 47.26
CA ARG A 67 36.54 80.65 48.12
C ARG A 67 38.01 80.65 47.70
N ARG A 68 38.29 80.79 46.39
CA ARG A 68 39.67 80.90 45.89
C ARG A 68 40.26 82.27 46.23
N ASP A 69 39.47 83.32 46.08
CA ASP A 69 39.89 84.68 46.43
C ASP A 69 40.17 84.83 47.94
N GLU A 70 39.35 84.23 48.81
CA GLU A 70 39.68 84.09 50.24
C GLU A 70 41.00 83.36 50.47
N THR A 71 41.27 82.28 49.73
CA THR A 71 42.49 81.47 49.90
C THR A 71 43.73 82.26 49.50
N ILE A 72 43.67 83.00 48.38
CA ILE A 72 44.73 83.92 47.94
C ILE A 72 44.95 85.01 49.00
N LYS A 73 43.88 85.58 49.56
CA LYS A 73 43.95 86.62 50.61
C LYS A 73 44.66 86.10 51.87
N ARG A 74 44.39 84.87 52.31
CA ARG A 74 45.09 84.23 53.44
C ARG A 74 46.58 83.97 53.15
N LEU A 75 46.93 83.57 51.93
CA LEU A 75 48.34 83.34 51.54
C LEU A 75 49.14 84.66 51.42
N SER A 76 48.49 85.78 51.15
CA SER A 76 49.14 87.10 51.03
C SER A 76 49.54 87.75 52.36
N GLN A 77 49.10 87.24 53.51
CA GLN A 77 49.36 87.85 54.83
C GLN A 77 50.49 87.19 55.64
N THR A 78 51.03 86.06 55.19
CA THR A 78 51.94 85.22 56.00
C THR A 78 53.38 85.22 55.48
N ARG A 79 54.02 86.39 55.39
CA ARG A 79 55.46 86.48 55.04
C ARG A 79 56.20 87.68 55.63
N GLN A 80 56.41 87.69 56.94
CA GLN A 80 57.46 88.47 57.59
C GLN A 80 58.34 87.58 58.47
N LEU A 81 59.65 87.79 58.32
CA LEU A 81 60.78 87.28 59.11
C LEU A 81 60.84 88.04 60.47
N PRO A 82 61.56 87.58 61.53
CA PRO A 82 63.02 87.43 61.45
C PRO A 82 63.77 86.43 62.37
N THR A 83 65.05 86.25 62.01
CA THR A 83 66.26 86.03 62.85
C THR A 83 66.40 84.81 63.78
N ASP A 84 67.54 84.12 63.55
CA ASP A 84 68.53 83.68 64.54
C ASP A 84 68.07 82.89 65.78
N TYR A 85 68.34 81.58 65.77
CA TYR A 85 69.52 81.02 66.45
C TYR A 85 69.70 79.52 66.09
N LYS A 86 70.94 79.01 66.18
CA LYS A 86 71.36 77.59 66.01
C LYS A 86 71.30 77.01 64.59
N ALA A 87 72.37 77.20 63.81
CA ALA A 87 72.55 76.52 62.52
C ALA A 87 72.63 74.98 62.68
N ASP A 88 73.46 74.47 63.59
CA ASP A 88 73.74 73.04 63.76
C ASP A 88 72.50 72.22 64.22
N ASP A 89 71.63 72.86 65.02
CA ASP A 89 70.36 72.28 65.48
C ASP A 89 69.30 72.34 64.36
N LEU A 90 69.41 73.28 63.42
CA LEU A 90 68.65 73.29 62.18
C LEU A 90 69.20 72.28 61.17
N GLU A 91 70.53 72.07 61.04
CA GLU A 91 71.10 71.05 60.18
C GLU A 91 70.67 69.65 60.61
N ARG A 92 70.74 69.31 61.90
CA ARG A 92 70.21 68.02 62.39
C ARG A 92 68.70 67.89 62.18
N LYS A 93 67.92 68.96 62.40
CA LYS A 93 66.47 68.92 62.13
C LYS A 93 66.15 68.86 60.64
N LEU A 94 67.01 69.38 59.78
CA LEU A 94 66.89 69.31 58.32
C LEU A 94 67.32 67.93 57.83
N GLU A 95 68.36 67.33 58.40
CA GLU A 95 68.78 65.94 58.19
C GLU A 95 67.66 64.97 58.64
N ASP A 96 67.16 65.11 59.88
CA ASP A 96 65.99 64.38 60.38
C ASP A 96 64.74 64.61 59.51
N LEU A 97 64.49 65.83 59.03
CA LEU A 97 63.40 66.10 58.10
C LEU A 97 63.64 65.48 56.72
N THR A 98 64.87 65.41 56.21
CA THR A 98 65.18 64.71 54.95
C THR A 98 65.14 63.20 55.10
N ASN A 99 65.44 62.66 56.29
CA ASN A 99 65.32 61.25 56.62
C ASN A 99 63.85 60.84 56.86
N GLN A 100 63.06 61.69 57.52
CA GLN A 100 61.60 61.53 57.61
C GLN A 100 60.95 61.70 56.23
N HIS A 101 61.38 62.66 55.42
CA HIS A 101 60.88 62.87 54.08
C HIS A 101 61.32 61.76 53.10
N SER A 102 62.51 61.19 53.24
CA SER A 102 62.94 60.03 52.44
C SER A 102 62.20 58.76 52.86
N ALA A 103 61.99 58.54 54.15
CA ALA A 103 61.17 57.44 54.67
C ALA A 103 59.69 57.58 54.29
N LEU A 104 59.12 58.79 54.37
CA LEU A 104 57.76 59.08 53.90
C LEU A 104 57.66 58.96 52.37
N LYS A 105 58.64 59.45 51.61
CA LYS A 105 58.70 59.28 50.15
C LYS A 105 58.77 57.80 49.77
N ALA A 106 59.61 57.00 50.44
CA ALA A 106 59.68 55.56 50.24
C ALA A 106 58.34 54.88 50.59
N LYS A 107 57.72 55.26 51.72
CA LYS A 107 56.39 54.77 52.11
C LYS A 107 55.31 55.11 51.06
N TYR A 108 55.26 56.35 50.58
CA TYR A 108 54.32 56.76 49.55
C TYR A 108 54.63 56.14 48.18
N GLN A 109 55.90 55.95 47.84
CA GLN A 109 56.32 55.28 46.60
C GLN A 109 55.95 53.79 46.62
N ASN A 110 56.09 53.12 47.77
CA ASN A 110 55.58 51.76 47.97
C ASN A 110 54.05 51.73 47.89
N GLN A 111 53.34 52.65 48.54
CA GLN A 111 51.87 52.76 48.44
C GLN A 111 51.38 53.04 47.01
N VAL A 112 52.12 53.82 46.21
CA VAL A 112 51.84 54.02 44.79
C VAL A 112 52.06 52.71 44.03
N GLY A 113 53.17 51.99 44.25
CA GLY A 113 53.40 50.68 43.64
C GLY A 113 52.34 49.62 44.02
N ASP A 114 51.90 49.60 45.28
CA ASP A 114 50.79 48.74 45.75
C ASP A 114 49.47 49.10 45.04
N LEU A 115 49.18 50.39 44.85
CA LEU A 115 47.99 50.87 44.14
C LEU A 115 48.09 50.63 42.63
N GLU A 116 49.27 50.76 42.02
CA GLU A 116 49.51 50.41 40.60
C GLU A 116 49.31 48.90 40.38
N LEU A 117 49.83 48.05 41.28
CA LEU A 117 49.63 46.60 41.24
C LEU A 117 48.16 46.20 41.48
N GLN A 118 47.43 46.92 42.35
CA GLN A 118 45.98 46.73 42.51
C GLN A 118 45.19 47.17 41.27
N ASN A 119 45.54 48.31 40.67
CA ASN A 119 44.91 48.76 39.42
C ASN A 119 45.18 47.81 38.25
N MET A 120 46.39 47.22 38.15
CA MET A 120 46.67 46.17 37.17
C MET A 120 45.75 44.95 37.37
N LYS A 121 45.63 44.43 38.60
CA LYS A 121 44.75 43.29 38.91
C LYS A 121 43.28 43.59 38.61
N LEU A 122 42.79 44.77 38.99
CA LEU A 122 41.43 45.20 38.66
C LEU A 122 41.21 45.36 37.15
N GLN A 123 42.22 45.78 36.40
CA GLN A 123 42.16 45.86 34.94
C GLN A 123 42.14 44.47 34.29
N GLU A 124 42.94 43.53 34.79
CA GLU A 124 42.93 42.12 34.38
C GLU A 124 41.57 41.46 34.67
N GLU A 125 41.01 41.66 35.87
CA GLU A 125 39.67 41.20 36.24
C GLU A 125 38.57 41.81 35.36
N LEU A 126 38.64 43.12 35.07
CA LEU A 126 37.71 43.80 34.17
C LEU A 126 37.77 43.26 32.74
N ASP A 127 38.95 43.01 32.19
CA ASP A 127 39.10 42.46 30.84
C ASP A 127 38.76 40.96 30.78
N LEU A 128 38.99 40.20 31.86
CA LEU A 128 38.46 38.84 32.02
C LEU A 128 36.92 38.85 31.98
N LEU A 129 36.27 39.69 32.80
CA LEU A 129 34.80 39.83 32.82
C LEU A 129 34.24 40.30 31.46
N ARG A 130 34.93 41.22 30.78
CA ARG A 130 34.56 41.64 29.41
C ARG A 130 34.69 40.50 28.40
N SER A 131 35.71 39.64 28.53
CA SER A 131 35.88 38.47 27.66
C SER A 131 34.78 37.44 27.90
N PHE A 132 34.44 37.16 29.16
CA PHE A 132 33.37 36.25 29.57
C PHE A 132 32.00 36.75 29.10
N HIS A 133 31.68 38.03 29.31
CA HIS A 133 30.43 38.63 28.85
C HIS A 133 30.29 38.57 27.32
N ARG A 134 31.36 38.84 26.55
CA ARG A 134 31.36 38.65 25.09
C ARG A 134 31.13 37.19 24.69
N SER A 135 31.72 36.24 25.41
CA SER A 135 31.52 34.81 25.15
C SER A 135 30.05 34.42 25.35
N SER A 136 29.48 34.79 26.50
CA SER A 136 28.06 34.55 26.82
C SER A 136 27.10 35.24 25.84
N GLN A 137 27.41 36.47 25.40
CA GLN A 137 26.61 37.16 24.39
C GLN A 137 26.65 36.46 23.02
N ASN A 138 27.83 36.00 22.59
CA ASN A 138 27.97 35.20 21.36
C ASN A 138 27.19 33.87 21.46
N GLU A 139 27.18 33.24 22.62
CA GLU A 139 26.41 32.01 22.88
C GLU A 139 24.90 32.26 22.81
N LEU A 140 24.40 33.30 23.49
CA LEU A 140 22.99 33.72 23.43
C LEU A 140 22.54 34.03 21.99
N ASP A 141 23.36 34.74 21.21
CA ASP A 141 23.03 35.03 19.80
C ASP A 141 23.17 33.79 18.89
N SER A 142 23.94 32.77 19.29
CA SER A 142 23.93 31.46 18.63
C SER A 142 22.67 30.66 18.94
N LEU A 143 22.18 30.71 20.19
CA LEU A 143 20.95 30.06 20.63
C LEU A 143 19.73 30.71 19.98
N ARG A 144 19.68 32.04 19.91
CA ARG A 144 18.66 32.80 19.16
C ARG A 144 18.60 32.40 17.69
N LYS A 145 19.75 32.27 17.01
CA LYS A 145 19.82 31.80 15.62
C LYS A 145 19.28 30.38 15.46
N ARG A 146 19.67 29.45 16.35
CA ARG A 146 19.12 28.09 16.38
C ARG A 146 17.60 28.09 16.60
N GLN A 147 17.09 28.93 17.51
CA GLN A 147 15.66 29.08 17.77
C GLN A 147 14.88 29.63 16.57
N THR A 148 15.41 30.63 15.86
CA THR A 148 14.79 31.10 14.60
C THR A 148 14.82 30.03 13.52
N GLN A 149 15.88 29.22 13.45
CA GLN A 149 16.00 28.14 12.47
C GLN A 149 15.05 26.96 12.77
N THR A 150 14.83 26.61 14.04
CA THR A 150 13.83 25.59 14.40
C THR A 150 12.40 26.09 14.19
N LEU A 151 12.11 27.38 14.41
CA LEU A 151 10.80 27.96 14.11
C LEU A 151 10.49 27.93 12.60
N MET A 152 11.41 28.37 11.74
CA MET A 152 11.22 28.27 10.28
C MET A 152 10.98 26.83 9.84
N ARG A 153 11.76 25.86 10.36
CA ARG A 153 11.57 24.44 10.06
C ARG A 153 10.23 23.87 10.56
N ILE A 154 9.67 24.42 11.63
CA ILE A 154 8.32 24.07 12.10
C ILE A 154 7.26 24.64 11.14
N GLU A 155 7.44 25.87 10.64
CA GLU A 155 6.57 26.47 9.61
C GLU A 155 6.57 25.65 8.31
N GLU A 156 7.77 25.33 7.78
CA GLU A 156 7.96 24.46 6.60
C GLU A 156 7.25 23.10 6.74
N LEU A 157 7.32 22.50 7.93
CA LEU A 157 6.67 21.22 8.22
C LEU A 157 5.14 21.34 8.34
N LYS A 158 4.60 22.48 8.83
CA LYS A 158 3.16 22.75 8.79
C LYS A 158 2.68 22.89 7.35
N GLU A 159 3.31 23.74 6.55
CA GLU A 159 2.95 23.94 5.14
C GLU A 159 3.04 22.64 4.34
N SER A 160 4.10 21.86 4.54
CA SER A 160 4.27 20.55 3.91
C SER A 160 3.16 19.57 4.30
N LYS A 161 2.74 19.58 5.57
CA LYS A 161 1.60 18.79 6.06
C LYS A 161 0.28 19.26 5.43
N GLU A 162 -0.01 20.56 5.43
CA GLU A 162 -1.25 21.11 4.86
C GLU A 162 -1.36 20.82 3.35
N ARG A 163 -0.26 20.95 2.60
CA ARG A 163 -0.19 20.54 1.19
C ARG A 163 -0.41 19.03 0.99
N SER A 164 -0.02 18.20 1.96
CA SER A 164 -0.24 16.75 1.94
C SER A 164 -1.68 16.37 2.29
N ASP A 165 -2.27 17.04 3.29
CA ASP A 165 -3.65 16.81 3.72
C ASP A 165 -4.66 17.32 2.67
N MET A 166 -4.40 18.47 2.01
CA MET A 166 -5.19 18.91 0.84
C MET A 166 -5.19 17.88 -0.29
N LYS A 167 -4.01 17.39 -0.70
CA LYS A 167 -3.88 16.32 -1.70
C LYS A 167 -4.60 15.04 -1.28
N ARG A 168 -4.65 14.71 0.02
CA ARG A 168 -5.40 13.55 0.52
C ARG A 168 -6.90 13.71 0.32
N GLU A 169 -7.46 14.90 0.54
CA GLU A 169 -8.89 15.16 0.29
C GLU A 169 -9.23 15.23 -1.21
N GLU A 170 -8.34 15.80 -2.05
CA GLU A 170 -8.47 15.75 -3.52
C GLU A 170 -8.55 14.29 -4.02
N LEU A 171 -7.63 13.43 -3.56
CA LEU A 171 -7.61 12.02 -3.93
C LEU A 171 -8.81 11.23 -3.39
N LYS A 172 -9.32 11.57 -2.19
CA LYS A 172 -10.58 10.99 -1.69
C LYS A 172 -11.77 11.36 -2.58
N LEU A 173 -11.86 12.61 -3.05
CA LEU A 173 -12.91 13.06 -3.97
C LEU A 173 -12.81 12.37 -5.33
N GLU A 174 -11.59 12.18 -5.86
CA GLU A 174 -11.33 11.42 -7.09
C GLU A 174 -11.75 9.94 -6.94
N VAL A 175 -11.31 9.27 -5.87
CA VAL A 175 -11.70 7.89 -5.56
C VAL A 175 -13.22 7.76 -5.37
N GLY A 176 -13.87 8.76 -4.77
CA GLY A 176 -15.34 8.84 -4.70
C GLY A 176 -16.01 8.82 -6.07
N LYS A 177 -15.59 9.73 -6.97
CA LYS A 177 -16.11 9.82 -8.35
C LYS A 177 -15.91 8.50 -9.12
N LEU A 178 -14.71 7.93 -9.08
CA LEU A 178 -14.40 6.66 -9.75
C LEU A 178 -15.24 5.49 -9.20
N LYS A 179 -15.45 5.46 -7.87
CA LYS A 179 -16.29 4.46 -7.21
C LYS A 179 -17.76 4.57 -7.60
N ASP A 180 -18.28 5.77 -7.80
CA ASP A 180 -19.66 5.97 -8.27
C ASP A 180 -19.82 5.71 -9.78
N GLN A 181 -18.82 6.06 -10.60
CA GLN A 181 -18.77 5.65 -12.00
C GLN A 181 -18.74 4.12 -12.16
N ALA A 182 -17.97 3.42 -11.32
CA ALA A 182 -17.94 1.96 -11.28
C ALA A 182 -19.29 1.34 -10.82
N LYS A 183 -20.05 2.01 -9.95
CA LYS A 183 -21.42 1.58 -9.60
C LYS A 183 -22.39 1.77 -10.79
N LEU A 184 -22.24 2.84 -11.57
CA LEU A 184 -23.06 3.10 -12.75
C LEU A 184 -22.81 2.06 -13.84
N SER A 185 -21.55 1.85 -14.24
CA SER A 185 -21.22 0.80 -15.22
C SER A 185 -21.57 -0.61 -14.72
N SER A 186 -21.46 -0.88 -13.42
CA SER A 186 -21.96 -2.13 -12.81
C SER A 186 -23.48 -2.30 -12.91
N LYS A 187 -24.27 -1.22 -12.98
CA LYS A 187 -25.72 -1.27 -13.25
C LYS A 187 -26.00 -1.45 -14.74
N GLU A 188 -25.32 -0.70 -15.60
CA GLU A 188 -25.43 -0.80 -17.06
C GLU A 188 -25.09 -2.22 -17.56
N ILE A 189 -23.98 -2.80 -17.09
CA ILE A 189 -23.60 -4.20 -17.39
C ILE A 189 -24.63 -5.21 -16.88
N ARG A 190 -25.39 -4.90 -15.83
CA ARG A 190 -26.49 -5.75 -15.35
C ARG A 190 -27.76 -5.60 -16.18
N ALA A 191 -28.11 -4.38 -16.59
CA ALA A 191 -29.22 -4.13 -17.51
C ALA A 191 -28.97 -4.82 -18.86
N LEU A 192 -27.81 -4.58 -19.49
CA LEU A 192 -27.42 -5.21 -20.76
C LEU A 192 -27.37 -6.74 -20.67
N LYS A 193 -26.95 -7.33 -19.54
CA LYS A 193 -26.98 -8.79 -19.34
C LYS A 193 -28.40 -9.34 -19.25
N GLU A 194 -29.33 -8.58 -18.66
CA GLU A 194 -30.74 -8.97 -18.56
C GLU A 194 -31.45 -8.79 -19.91
N GLU A 195 -31.18 -7.71 -20.65
CA GLU A 195 -31.62 -7.50 -22.03
C GLU A 195 -31.13 -8.63 -22.95
N VAL A 196 -29.84 -8.99 -22.89
CA VAL A 196 -29.29 -10.14 -23.64
C VAL A 196 -29.96 -11.46 -23.24
N ARG A 197 -30.33 -11.63 -21.96
CA ARG A 197 -31.07 -12.82 -21.50
C ARG A 197 -32.50 -12.86 -22.06
N GLN A 198 -33.18 -11.72 -22.12
CA GLN A 198 -34.53 -11.59 -22.66
C GLN A 198 -34.55 -11.74 -24.19
N VAL A 199 -33.63 -11.08 -24.91
CA VAL A 199 -33.45 -11.24 -26.36
C VAL A 199 -33.12 -12.69 -26.70
N LYS A 200 -32.27 -13.37 -25.90
CA LYS A 200 -32.01 -14.79 -26.11
C LYS A 200 -33.27 -15.63 -25.91
N ALA A 201 -34.00 -15.46 -24.80
CA ALA A 201 -35.23 -16.23 -24.57
C ALA A 201 -36.30 -15.99 -25.66
N ALA A 202 -36.39 -14.76 -26.19
CA ALA A 202 -37.24 -14.45 -27.33
C ALA A 202 -36.76 -15.10 -28.63
N ASN A 203 -35.44 -15.18 -28.86
CA ASN A 203 -34.86 -15.89 -30.00
C ASN A 203 -35.06 -17.41 -29.90
N ASP A 204 -34.81 -18.00 -28.73
CA ASP A 204 -35.02 -19.43 -28.47
C ASP A 204 -36.50 -19.81 -28.72
N SER A 205 -37.45 -18.94 -28.33
CA SER A 205 -38.89 -19.10 -28.61
C SER A 205 -39.24 -18.86 -30.09
N LEU A 206 -38.59 -17.91 -30.77
CA LEU A 206 -38.76 -17.71 -32.21
C LEU A 206 -38.26 -18.92 -33.00
N GLU A 207 -37.12 -19.51 -32.62
CA GLU A 207 -36.61 -20.76 -33.22
C GLU A 207 -37.62 -21.90 -33.05
N GLU A 208 -38.19 -22.09 -31.85
CA GLU A 208 -39.25 -23.09 -31.61
C GLU A 208 -40.50 -22.86 -32.48
N THR A 209 -41.00 -21.62 -32.57
CA THR A 209 -42.16 -21.31 -33.44
C THR A 209 -41.84 -21.48 -34.93
N ILE A 210 -40.61 -21.17 -35.37
CA ILE A 210 -40.17 -21.39 -36.74
C ILE A 210 -40.05 -22.89 -37.04
N GLU A 211 -39.51 -23.71 -36.13
CA GLU A 211 -39.46 -25.16 -36.30
C GLU A 211 -40.88 -25.76 -36.37
N ALA A 212 -41.79 -25.36 -35.47
CA ALA A 212 -43.19 -25.78 -35.50
C ALA A 212 -43.88 -25.38 -36.83
N CYS A 213 -43.71 -24.13 -37.27
CA CYS A 213 -44.22 -23.68 -38.57
C CYS A 213 -43.60 -24.45 -39.75
N THR A 214 -42.30 -24.78 -39.69
CA THR A 214 -41.61 -25.55 -40.73
C THR A 214 -42.15 -26.98 -40.82
N VAL A 215 -42.40 -27.63 -39.67
CA VAL A 215 -43.03 -28.96 -39.62
C VAL A 215 -44.45 -28.92 -40.17
N SER A 216 -45.28 -27.95 -39.74
CA SER A 216 -46.65 -27.78 -40.26
C SER A 216 -46.67 -27.47 -41.76
N TYR A 217 -45.77 -26.62 -42.24
CA TYR A 217 -45.63 -26.28 -43.65
C TYR A 217 -45.18 -27.49 -44.47
N CYS A 218 -44.19 -28.26 -44.02
CA CYS A 218 -43.77 -29.51 -44.67
C CYS A 218 -44.90 -30.55 -44.75
N ALA A 219 -45.76 -30.64 -43.73
CA ALA A 219 -46.93 -31.52 -43.76
C ALA A 219 -47.97 -31.06 -44.81
N LEU A 220 -48.28 -29.76 -44.87
CA LEU A 220 -49.16 -29.17 -45.89
C LEU A 220 -48.59 -29.30 -47.31
N HIS A 221 -47.30 -29.00 -47.48
CA HIS A 221 -46.62 -28.92 -48.77
C HIS A 221 -46.43 -30.29 -49.42
N ARG A 222 -46.24 -31.36 -48.62
CA ARG A 222 -46.26 -32.76 -49.09
C ARG A 222 -47.60 -33.14 -49.75
N ASN A 223 -48.69 -32.51 -49.34
CA ASN A 223 -50.05 -32.86 -49.77
C ASN A 223 -50.60 -31.96 -50.90
N THR A 224 -49.90 -30.88 -51.28
CA THR A 224 -50.49 -29.82 -52.13
C THR A 224 -49.64 -29.32 -53.30
N ILE A 225 -48.31 -29.51 -53.31
CA ILE A 225 -47.42 -28.83 -54.28
C ILE A 225 -46.55 -29.84 -55.06
N ARG A 226 -46.35 -29.57 -56.35
CA ARG A 226 -45.54 -30.39 -57.28
C ARG A 226 -44.07 -30.47 -56.83
N ILE A 227 -43.49 -31.67 -56.94
CA ILE A 227 -42.17 -32.06 -56.40
C ILE A 227 -41.04 -31.11 -56.81
N GLU A 228 -41.07 -30.57 -58.02
CA GLU A 228 -40.02 -29.69 -58.55
C GLU A 228 -39.89 -28.40 -57.71
N LYS A 229 -41.01 -27.83 -57.24
CA LYS A 229 -40.99 -26.64 -56.39
C LYS A 229 -40.53 -26.96 -54.96
N TYR A 230 -40.91 -28.13 -54.44
CA TYR A 230 -40.43 -28.59 -53.14
C TYR A 230 -38.89 -28.73 -53.13
N ARG A 231 -38.30 -29.35 -54.17
CA ARG A 231 -36.84 -29.52 -54.27
C ARG A 231 -36.05 -28.21 -54.26
N VAL A 232 -36.53 -27.17 -54.95
CA VAL A 232 -35.85 -25.85 -54.95
C VAL A 232 -35.90 -25.22 -53.56
N LEU A 233 -37.02 -25.35 -52.84
CA LEU A 233 -37.16 -24.81 -51.48
C LEU A 233 -36.33 -25.62 -50.46
N GLU A 234 -36.33 -26.94 -50.57
CA GLU A 234 -35.51 -27.85 -49.77
C GLU A 234 -34.01 -27.58 -49.96
N GLN A 235 -33.56 -27.34 -51.20
CA GLN A 235 -32.19 -26.95 -51.49
C GLN A 235 -31.83 -25.60 -50.84
N SER A 236 -32.69 -24.57 -50.96
CA SER A 236 -32.45 -23.26 -50.34
C SER A 236 -32.43 -23.33 -48.80
N TYR A 237 -33.25 -24.20 -48.19
CA TYR A 237 -33.19 -24.50 -46.77
C TYR A 237 -31.87 -25.18 -46.37
N LEU A 238 -31.37 -26.13 -47.16
CA LEU A 238 -30.07 -26.77 -46.92
C LEU A 238 -28.90 -25.79 -47.08
N GLU A 239 -28.96 -24.90 -48.06
CA GLU A 239 -27.96 -23.84 -48.29
C GLU A 239 -27.92 -22.85 -47.11
N THR A 240 -29.05 -22.29 -46.70
CA THR A 240 -29.13 -21.38 -45.54
C THR A 240 -28.75 -22.05 -44.22
N LYS A 241 -29.13 -23.33 -44.02
CA LYS A 241 -28.68 -24.14 -42.88
C LYS A 241 -27.16 -24.36 -42.89
N SER A 242 -26.55 -24.53 -44.07
CA SER A 242 -25.09 -24.61 -44.20
C SER A 242 -24.38 -23.31 -43.83
N GLU A 243 -25.03 -22.15 -44.04
CA GLU A 243 -24.51 -20.84 -43.66
C GLU A 243 -24.58 -20.62 -42.16
N LEU A 244 -25.70 -20.99 -41.54
CA LEU A 244 -25.84 -20.97 -40.08
C LEU A 244 -24.73 -21.81 -39.39
N TRP A 245 -24.46 -23.02 -39.90
CA TRP A 245 -23.37 -23.85 -39.39
C TRP A 245 -21.97 -23.26 -39.66
N ARG A 246 -21.73 -22.64 -40.82
CA ARG A 246 -20.48 -21.93 -41.11
C ARG A 246 -20.25 -20.76 -40.14
N TRP A 247 -21.29 -19.96 -39.86
CA TRP A 247 -21.20 -18.86 -38.89
C TRP A 247 -21.00 -19.34 -37.45
N LYS A 248 -21.71 -20.39 -37.03
CA LYS A 248 -21.56 -20.99 -35.70
C LYS A 248 -20.14 -21.53 -35.48
N LEU A 249 -19.62 -22.30 -36.44
CA LEU A 249 -18.25 -22.83 -36.40
C LEU A 249 -17.20 -21.71 -36.40
N LYS A 250 -17.41 -20.64 -37.20
CA LYS A 250 -16.53 -19.48 -37.19
C LYS A 250 -16.52 -18.80 -35.81
N SER A 251 -17.69 -18.57 -35.20
CA SER A 251 -17.78 -17.97 -33.87
C SER A 251 -17.06 -18.80 -32.80
N GLU A 252 -17.10 -20.13 -32.91
CA GLU A 252 -16.41 -21.05 -32.00
C GLU A 252 -14.88 -20.97 -32.17
N ILE A 253 -14.39 -20.92 -33.42
CA ILE A 253 -12.97 -20.69 -33.75
C ILE A 253 -12.52 -19.31 -33.21
N ASP A 254 -13.29 -18.25 -33.46
CA ASP A 254 -12.98 -16.89 -33.00
C ASP A 254 -12.89 -16.83 -31.46
N THR A 255 -13.72 -17.59 -30.72
CA THR A 255 -13.60 -17.71 -29.26
C THR A 255 -12.36 -18.49 -28.80
N LEU A 256 -11.98 -19.57 -29.48
CA LEU A 256 -10.77 -20.35 -29.14
C LEU A 256 -9.49 -19.56 -29.43
N ASP A 257 -9.45 -18.75 -30.49
CA ASP A 257 -8.34 -17.86 -30.78
C ASP A 257 -8.25 -16.71 -29.76
N LEU A 258 -9.37 -16.17 -29.28
CA LEU A 258 -9.40 -15.21 -28.17
C LEU A 258 -8.82 -15.82 -26.88
N GLU A 259 -9.15 -17.07 -26.56
CA GLU A 259 -8.59 -17.78 -25.39
C GLU A 259 -7.10 -18.08 -25.55
N ARG A 260 -6.64 -18.48 -26.74
CA ARG A 260 -5.21 -18.62 -27.04
C ARG A 260 -4.45 -17.30 -26.81
N LYS A 261 -5.01 -16.17 -27.28
CA LYS A 261 -4.41 -14.85 -27.10
C LYS A 261 -4.42 -14.37 -25.63
N LYS A 262 -5.41 -14.76 -24.82
CA LYS A 262 -5.38 -14.54 -23.36
C LYS A 262 -4.25 -15.34 -22.68
N MET A 263 -4.05 -16.60 -23.07
CA MET A 263 -2.95 -17.42 -22.53
C MET A 263 -1.57 -16.89 -22.96
N GLU A 264 -1.40 -16.48 -24.22
CA GLU A 264 -0.18 -15.80 -24.68
C GLU A 264 0.12 -14.54 -23.87
N ALA A 265 -0.88 -13.70 -23.60
CA ALA A 265 -0.75 -12.49 -22.79
C ALA A 265 -0.45 -12.78 -21.30
N GLY A 266 -0.93 -13.91 -20.76
CA GLY A 266 -0.57 -14.41 -19.44
C GLY A 266 0.91 -14.77 -19.37
N ASN A 267 1.36 -15.67 -20.27
CA ASN A 267 2.75 -16.12 -20.35
C ASN A 267 3.74 -14.95 -20.55
N LEU A 268 3.37 -13.94 -21.34
CA LEU A 268 4.18 -12.72 -21.51
C LEU A 268 4.29 -11.90 -20.21
N ARG A 269 3.22 -11.80 -19.42
CA ARG A 269 3.23 -11.11 -18.12
C ARG A 269 4.11 -11.82 -17.09
N GLU A 270 4.04 -13.15 -17.04
CA GLU A 270 4.89 -13.97 -16.16
C GLU A 270 6.37 -13.84 -16.52
N ARG A 271 6.71 -13.84 -17.82
CA ARG A 271 8.08 -13.58 -18.30
C ARG A 271 8.55 -12.17 -17.99
N LEU A 272 7.68 -11.17 -18.06
CA LEU A 272 8.02 -9.79 -17.70
C LEU A 272 8.35 -9.71 -16.20
N LYS A 273 7.52 -10.31 -15.34
CA LYS A 273 7.78 -10.38 -13.89
C LYS A 273 9.11 -11.08 -13.59
N ALA A 274 9.41 -12.22 -14.22
CA ALA A 274 10.67 -12.92 -14.03
C ALA A 274 11.89 -12.04 -14.35
N VAL A 275 11.84 -11.23 -15.41
CA VAL A 275 12.89 -10.27 -15.76
C VAL A 275 12.99 -9.12 -14.75
N GLU A 276 11.89 -8.72 -14.11
CA GLU A 276 11.94 -7.74 -13.02
C GLU A 276 12.52 -8.31 -11.72
N ASP A 277 12.20 -9.56 -11.39
CA ASP A 277 12.81 -10.30 -10.27
C ASP A 277 14.33 -10.50 -10.51
N GLU A 278 14.76 -10.89 -11.72
CA GLU A 278 16.17 -10.94 -12.13
C GLU A 278 16.86 -9.56 -12.00
N ARG A 279 16.20 -8.48 -12.44
CA ARG A 279 16.71 -7.11 -12.31
C ARG A 279 16.90 -6.69 -10.85
N MET A 280 16.03 -7.15 -9.95
CA MET A 280 16.15 -6.89 -8.50
C MET A 280 17.35 -7.64 -7.89
N VAL A 281 17.57 -8.90 -8.27
CA VAL A 281 18.76 -9.68 -7.86
C VAL A 281 20.04 -9.01 -8.36
N LEU A 282 20.08 -8.57 -9.63
CA LEU A 282 21.23 -7.84 -10.17
C LEU A 282 21.46 -6.48 -9.49
N LYS A 283 20.41 -5.74 -9.10
CA LYS A 283 20.54 -4.49 -8.31
C LYS A 283 21.16 -4.76 -6.92
N ALA A 284 20.88 -5.92 -6.30
CA ALA A 284 21.50 -6.34 -5.05
C ALA A 284 23.00 -6.67 -5.23
N VAL A 285 23.35 -7.55 -6.18
CA VAL A 285 24.76 -7.92 -6.44
C VAL A 285 25.63 -6.70 -6.79
N ILE A 286 25.10 -5.73 -7.54
CA ILE A 286 25.80 -4.47 -7.85
C ILE A 286 26.00 -3.56 -6.63
N LYS A 287 25.17 -3.70 -5.58
CA LYS A 287 25.39 -3.02 -4.29
C LYS A 287 26.50 -3.72 -3.51
N ASP A 288 26.43 -5.04 -3.38
CA ASP A 288 27.38 -5.80 -2.57
C ASP A 288 28.82 -5.63 -3.08
N ILE A 289 29.02 -5.66 -4.41
CA ILE A 289 30.32 -5.37 -5.06
C ILE A 289 30.86 -3.95 -4.74
N LYS A 290 29.99 -2.96 -4.47
CA LYS A 290 30.42 -1.60 -4.08
C LYS A 290 30.82 -1.53 -2.61
N ASP A 291 30.10 -2.26 -1.76
CA ASP A 291 30.40 -2.35 -0.34
C ASP A 291 31.77 -3.08 -0.15
N ASP A 292 32.03 -4.15 -0.91
CA ASP A 292 33.34 -4.82 -1.00
C ASP A 292 34.46 -3.89 -1.50
N GLN A 293 34.21 -3.11 -2.56
CA GLN A 293 35.19 -2.13 -3.05
C GLN A 293 35.51 -1.03 -2.03
N GLN A 294 34.58 -0.71 -1.12
CA GLN A 294 34.83 0.24 -0.05
C GLN A 294 35.62 -0.40 1.10
N ALA A 295 35.38 -1.68 1.42
CA ALA A 295 36.18 -2.42 2.39
C ALA A 295 37.66 -2.49 1.98
N LEU A 296 37.95 -2.92 0.75
CA LEU A 296 39.32 -2.99 0.20
C LEU A 296 40.05 -1.64 0.23
N ARG A 297 39.34 -0.53 0.00
CA ARG A 297 39.92 0.83 0.10
C ARG A 297 40.33 1.19 1.54
N ASN A 298 39.57 0.74 2.52
CA ASN A 298 39.87 0.98 3.94
C ASN A 298 41.11 0.18 4.35
N GLU A 299 41.17 -1.11 4.01
CA GLU A 299 42.31 -2.01 4.31
C GLU A 299 43.63 -1.50 3.72
N ILE A 300 43.63 -1.08 2.45
CA ILE A 300 44.81 -0.49 1.79
C ILE A 300 45.28 0.79 2.51
N THR A 301 44.34 1.58 3.04
CA THR A 301 44.66 2.80 3.80
C THR A 301 45.28 2.48 5.16
N GLU A 302 44.79 1.45 5.85
CA GLU A 302 45.32 0.97 7.13
C GLU A 302 46.74 0.38 6.98
N PHE A 303 46.97 -0.40 5.92
CA PHE A 303 48.29 -0.94 5.58
C PHE A 303 49.31 0.16 5.23
N ALA A 304 48.87 1.23 4.54
CA ALA A 304 49.75 2.36 4.23
C ALA A 304 50.19 3.14 5.48
N LEU A 305 49.36 3.17 6.53
CA LEU A 305 49.67 3.84 7.79
C LEU A 305 50.63 3.04 8.69
N THR A 306 50.67 1.71 8.57
CA THR A 306 51.53 0.85 9.41
C THR A 306 53.01 0.86 9.00
N ILE A 307 53.33 1.13 7.73
CA ILE A 307 54.71 1.12 7.22
C ILE A 307 55.50 2.40 7.60
N GLY A 308 54.81 3.51 7.88
CA GLY A 308 55.43 4.84 8.01
C GLY A 308 56.27 5.12 9.27
N ASN A 309 56.59 4.12 10.10
CA ASN A 309 57.13 4.32 11.45
C ASN A 309 58.34 3.44 11.84
N GLY A 310 58.98 2.75 10.88
CA GLY A 310 60.15 1.88 11.14
C GLY A 310 61.49 2.51 10.69
N ASN A 311 62.40 2.75 11.64
CA ASN A 311 63.77 3.20 11.33
C ASN A 311 64.67 2.03 10.90
N LEU A 312 65.50 2.24 9.87
CA LEU A 312 66.21 1.17 9.14
C LEU A 312 67.72 1.45 8.96
N TRP A 313 68.43 1.83 10.02
CA TRP A 313 69.81 2.36 9.92
C TRP A 313 70.84 1.81 10.93
N ASP A 314 70.52 0.72 11.63
CA ASP A 314 71.23 0.30 12.85
C ASP A 314 72.14 -0.94 12.65
N PHE A 315 73.07 -0.90 11.68
CA PHE A 315 73.83 -2.10 11.27
C PHE A 315 75.36 -1.98 11.04
N VAL A 316 75.97 -0.78 10.91
CA VAL A 316 77.41 -0.70 10.56
C VAL A 316 78.18 0.42 11.27
N ALA A 317 79.00 0.05 12.26
CA ALA A 317 80.22 0.76 12.68
C ALA A 317 81.07 -0.14 13.60
N ASP A 318 82.40 -0.23 13.38
CA ASP A 318 83.40 -0.06 14.46
C ASP A 318 84.87 0.02 13.97
N PHE A 319 85.77 0.31 14.91
CA PHE A 319 87.25 0.15 14.97
C PHE A 319 88.20 1.33 14.70
N SER A 320 88.93 1.69 15.77
CA SER A 320 90.24 2.37 15.83
C SER A 320 91.28 1.40 16.50
N GLU A 321 92.49 1.70 16.99
CA GLU A 321 93.24 2.95 17.26
C GLU A 321 94.75 2.67 17.50
N VAL A 322 95.48 3.68 18.02
CA VAL A 322 96.68 3.65 18.89
C VAL A 322 98.07 3.93 18.26
N THR A 323 98.85 4.75 18.99
CA THR A 323 100.26 5.18 18.79
C THR A 323 101.15 4.60 19.93
N PRO A 324 102.53 4.56 19.91
CA PRO A 324 103.31 5.70 20.51
C PRO A 324 104.89 5.79 20.34
N THR A 325 105.45 7.01 20.24
CA THR A 325 106.67 7.52 20.99
C THR A 325 108.09 6.85 20.85
N PRO A 326 109.17 7.19 21.62
CA PRO A 326 109.99 8.36 21.29
C PRO A 326 111.55 8.19 21.36
N GLN A 327 112.12 7.00 21.53
CA GLN A 327 113.60 6.80 21.50
C GLN A 327 114.05 5.96 20.30
N ASP A 328 113.14 5.14 19.75
CA ASP A 328 113.10 4.89 18.31
C ASP A 328 113.16 6.20 17.52
N VAL A 329 112.64 7.32 18.03
CA VAL A 329 112.55 8.64 17.35
C VAL A 329 113.92 9.35 17.17
N LEU A 330 115.01 8.60 16.98
CA LEU A 330 116.26 9.09 16.36
C LEU A 330 116.82 8.19 15.25
N SER A 331 116.87 6.86 15.44
CA SER A 331 116.95 5.93 14.30
C SER A 331 115.72 6.09 13.39
N ILE A 332 114.61 6.56 13.95
CA ILE A 332 113.43 7.05 13.26
C ILE A 332 113.33 8.59 13.13
N THR A 333 114.00 9.51 13.83
CA THR A 333 114.19 10.87 13.19
C THR A 333 115.18 10.86 12.02
N LEU A 334 115.57 9.67 11.54
CA LEU A 334 116.03 9.45 10.17
C LEU A 334 115.17 8.44 9.38
N ASN A 335 114.68 7.34 9.96
CA ASN A 335 113.66 6.49 9.31
C ASN A 335 112.30 7.21 9.25
N HIS A 336 111.57 7.51 10.31
CA HIS A 336 110.56 8.61 10.38
C HIS A 336 111.15 10.04 10.06
N ILE A 337 112.15 10.17 9.15
CA ILE A 337 112.30 11.30 8.20
C ILE A 337 112.32 10.80 6.75
N ASN A 338 112.91 9.65 6.41
CA ASN A 338 112.83 9.04 5.07
C ASN A 338 111.54 8.23 4.86
N PHE A 339 111.26 7.27 5.73
CA PHE A 339 109.95 6.68 6.00
C PHE A 339 108.90 7.71 6.43
N SER A 340 109.20 8.83 7.11
CA SER A 340 108.15 9.88 7.32
C SER A 340 107.98 10.78 6.13
N SER A 341 109.02 11.11 5.34
CA SER A 341 108.85 11.79 4.05
C SER A 341 108.15 10.88 3.04
N SER A 342 108.43 9.58 3.05
CA SER A 342 107.73 8.56 2.27
C SER A 342 106.30 8.37 2.77
N TYR A 343 106.07 8.26 4.07
CA TYR A 343 104.73 8.21 4.66
C TYR A 343 103.98 9.52 4.44
N TYR A 344 104.59 10.70 4.52
CA TYR A 344 103.96 11.98 4.23
C TYR A 344 103.76 12.18 2.73
N THR A 345 104.62 11.65 1.85
CA THR A 345 104.40 11.66 0.39
C THR A 345 103.27 10.70 0.04
N GLN A 346 103.30 9.47 0.55
CA GLN A 346 102.24 8.46 0.43
C GLN A 346 100.95 8.93 1.10
N GLN A 347 101.00 9.66 2.22
CA GLN A 347 99.84 10.25 2.88
C GLN A 347 99.37 11.50 2.15
N ILE A 348 100.24 12.29 1.51
CA ILE A 348 99.85 13.37 0.60
C ILE A 348 99.26 12.79 -0.69
N GLU A 349 99.71 11.62 -1.17
CA GLU A 349 99.14 10.90 -2.32
C GLU A 349 97.82 10.19 -1.95
N THR A 350 97.72 9.62 -0.76
CA THR A 350 96.49 9.05 -0.20
C THR A 350 95.50 10.16 0.13
N LEU A 351 95.92 11.30 0.68
CA LEU A 351 95.08 12.48 0.88
C LEU A 351 94.75 13.16 -0.45
N ASN A 352 95.61 13.16 -1.46
CA ASN A 352 95.29 13.72 -2.78
C ASN A 352 94.40 12.78 -3.60
N SER A 353 94.53 11.46 -3.49
CA SER A 353 93.62 10.49 -4.12
C SER A 353 92.30 10.42 -3.36
N ALA A 354 92.30 10.48 -2.04
CA ALA A 354 91.11 10.66 -1.22
C ALA A 354 90.45 12.02 -1.50
N ASN A 355 91.18 13.13 -1.60
CA ASN A 355 90.63 14.44 -1.93
C ASN A 355 90.13 14.51 -3.38
N LYS A 356 90.80 13.87 -4.35
CA LYS A 356 90.24 13.66 -5.71
C LYS A 356 88.97 12.81 -5.66
N SER A 357 88.91 11.78 -4.81
CA SER A 357 87.74 10.94 -4.58
C SER A 357 86.60 11.68 -3.86
N PHE A 358 86.91 12.55 -2.90
CA PHE A 358 85.95 13.41 -2.22
C PHE A 358 85.48 14.55 -3.12
N THR A 359 86.35 15.11 -3.96
CA THR A 359 85.99 16.14 -4.96
C THR A 359 85.13 15.53 -6.06
N SER A 360 85.43 14.32 -6.55
CA SER A 360 84.57 13.63 -7.51
C SER A 360 83.25 13.17 -6.88
N LYS A 361 83.25 12.64 -5.65
CA LYS A 361 82.03 12.36 -4.88
C LYS A 361 81.21 13.63 -4.64
N LEU A 362 81.82 14.76 -4.28
CA LEU A 362 81.16 16.04 -4.05
C LEU A 362 80.57 16.63 -5.34
N SER A 363 81.30 16.50 -6.45
CA SER A 363 80.78 16.84 -7.78
C SER A 363 79.56 15.97 -8.14
N THR A 364 79.64 14.66 -7.92
CA THR A 364 78.53 13.72 -8.14
C THR A 364 77.35 13.98 -7.19
N THR A 365 77.55 14.25 -5.91
CA THR A 365 76.44 14.56 -4.98
C THR A 365 75.84 15.93 -5.24
N THR A 366 76.62 16.91 -5.71
CA THR A 366 76.11 18.22 -6.13
C THR A 366 75.32 18.10 -7.43
N SER A 367 75.81 17.32 -8.41
CA SER A 367 75.08 16.98 -9.63
C SER A 367 73.76 16.27 -9.30
N ASN A 368 73.80 15.22 -8.48
CA ASN A 368 72.61 14.51 -8.00
C ASN A 368 71.65 15.44 -7.24
N LEU A 369 72.17 16.36 -6.41
CA LEU A 369 71.35 17.35 -5.71
C LEU A 369 70.66 18.30 -6.70
N THR A 370 71.33 18.77 -7.75
CA THR A 370 70.69 19.60 -8.79
C THR A 370 69.64 18.82 -9.59
N ILE A 371 69.86 17.53 -9.86
CA ILE A 371 68.87 16.64 -10.50
C ILE A 371 67.66 16.42 -9.58
N CYS A 372 67.88 16.16 -8.29
CA CYS A 372 66.80 16.04 -7.32
C CYS A 372 66.03 17.36 -7.16
N GLN A 373 66.70 18.51 -7.23
CA GLN A 373 66.06 19.83 -7.20
C GLN A 373 65.21 20.10 -8.45
N SER A 374 65.66 19.72 -9.65
CA SER A 374 64.85 19.87 -10.87
C SER A 374 63.64 18.93 -10.85
N VAL A 375 63.83 17.64 -10.55
CA VAL A 375 62.73 16.66 -10.42
C VAL A 375 61.71 17.11 -9.36
N LEU A 376 62.15 17.67 -8.23
CA LEU A 376 61.25 18.17 -7.19
C LEU A 376 60.51 19.45 -7.62
N ALA A 377 61.14 20.31 -8.42
CA ALA A 377 60.47 21.47 -9.04
C ALA A 377 59.43 21.04 -10.10
N ASP A 378 59.73 20.00 -10.88
CA ASP A 378 58.83 19.44 -11.88
C ASP A 378 57.63 18.74 -11.23
N LEU A 379 57.85 17.89 -10.23
CA LEU A 379 56.77 17.28 -9.43
C LEU A 379 55.88 18.32 -8.74
N ARG A 380 56.43 19.44 -8.26
CA ARG A 380 55.65 20.57 -7.73
C ARG A 380 54.78 21.22 -8.81
N ARG A 381 55.27 21.29 -10.06
CA ARG A 381 54.50 21.79 -11.22
C ARG A 381 53.40 20.82 -11.62
N GLU A 382 53.68 19.53 -11.68
CA GLU A 382 52.68 18.51 -11.99
C GLU A 382 51.58 18.45 -10.92
N HIS A 383 51.94 18.49 -9.64
CA HIS A 383 50.98 18.54 -8.54
C HIS A 383 50.09 19.80 -8.59
N SER A 384 50.63 20.96 -9.00
CA SER A 384 49.81 22.16 -9.16
C SER A 384 48.83 22.05 -10.34
N VAL A 385 49.24 21.44 -11.45
CA VAL A 385 48.37 21.14 -12.61
C VAL A 385 47.31 20.08 -12.26
N LEU A 386 47.66 19.05 -11.48
CA LEU A 386 46.72 18.04 -11.03
C LEU A 386 45.67 18.65 -10.09
N ARG A 387 46.08 19.56 -9.19
CA ARG A 387 45.17 20.26 -8.27
C ARG A 387 44.22 21.21 -8.99
N THR A 388 44.67 21.91 -10.03
CA THR A 388 43.76 22.75 -10.84
C THR A 388 42.81 21.91 -11.69
N ARG A 389 43.26 20.76 -12.23
CA ARG A 389 42.39 19.77 -12.89
C ARG A 389 41.34 19.19 -11.94
N HIS A 390 41.71 18.84 -10.70
CA HIS A 390 40.78 18.36 -9.69
C HIS A 390 39.70 19.41 -9.37
N SER A 391 40.10 20.66 -9.12
CA SER A 391 39.14 21.74 -8.85
C SER A 391 38.25 22.10 -10.05
N ALA A 392 38.74 21.93 -11.28
CA ALA A 392 37.93 22.05 -12.49
C ALA A 392 36.93 20.89 -12.64
N LEU A 393 37.34 19.67 -12.27
CA LEU A 393 36.50 18.47 -12.28
C LEU A 393 35.40 18.54 -11.20
N GLU A 394 35.72 18.97 -9.99
CA GLU A 394 34.75 19.23 -8.91
C GLU A 394 33.68 20.23 -9.37
N LYS A 395 34.07 21.37 -9.96
CA LYS A 395 33.14 22.37 -10.52
C LYS A 395 32.35 21.87 -11.73
N ALA A 396 32.89 20.94 -12.51
CA ALA A 396 32.16 20.29 -13.60
C ALA A 396 31.14 19.24 -13.10
N HIS A 397 31.31 18.73 -11.87
CA HIS A 397 30.39 17.79 -11.23
C HIS A 397 29.39 18.45 -10.26
N GLU A 398 29.61 19.70 -9.85
CA GLU A 398 28.67 20.51 -9.06
C GLU A 398 27.22 20.50 -9.63
N PRO A 399 26.97 20.54 -10.96
CA PRO A 399 25.62 20.36 -11.52
C PRO A 399 25.04 18.94 -11.36
N CYS A 400 25.87 17.92 -11.20
CA CYS A 400 25.42 16.53 -11.08
C CYS A 400 24.82 16.21 -9.70
N ASP A 401 25.14 16.98 -8.65
CA ASP A 401 24.50 16.80 -7.36
C ASP A 401 23.02 17.22 -7.39
N GLY A 402 22.65 18.22 -8.20
CA GLY A 402 21.25 18.53 -8.49
C GLY A 402 20.51 17.36 -9.16
N VAL A 403 21.13 16.72 -10.16
CA VAL A 403 20.59 15.52 -10.81
C VAL A 403 20.49 14.34 -9.82
N ARG A 404 21.41 14.22 -8.86
CA ARG A 404 21.32 13.23 -7.77
C ARG A 404 20.15 13.53 -6.83
N GLU A 405 19.88 14.78 -6.49
CA GLU A 405 18.72 15.16 -5.68
C GLU A 405 17.39 14.91 -6.42
N GLU A 406 17.31 15.22 -7.72
CA GLU A 406 16.16 14.89 -8.58
C GLU A 406 15.94 13.37 -8.69
N LEU A 407 17.02 12.58 -8.81
CA LEU A 407 16.93 11.12 -8.86
C LEU A 407 16.49 10.52 -7.51
N LEU A 408 16.92 11.10 -6.39
CA LEU A 408 16.43 10.73 -5.05
C LEU A 408 14.99 11.20 -4.79
N ALA A 409 14.54 12.30 -5.40
CA ALA A 409 13.16 12.75 -5.34
C ALA A 409 12.23 11.83 -6.16
N THR A 410 12.65 11.45 -7.37
CA THR A 410 11.89 10.53 -8.23
C THR A 410 11.91 9.08 -7.71
N GLU A 411 12.99 8.58 -7.10
CA GLU A 411 12.97 7.25 -6.44
C GLU A 411 11.98 7.22 -5.26
N LYS A 412 11.89 8.30 -4.47
CA LYS A 412 10.85 8.45 -3.41
C LYS A 412 9.44 8.50 -4.00
N GLU A 413 9.23 9.26 -5.08
CA GLU A 413 7.91 9.32 -5.73
C GLU A 413 7.49 7.95 -6.30
N CYS A 414 8.42 7.22 -6.91
CA CYS A 414 8.20 5.85 -7.37
C CYS A 414 7.81 4.90 -6.23
N MET A 415 8.43 5.01 -5.04
CA MET A 415 8.01 4.22 -3.87
C MET A 415 6.59 4.58 -3.40
N PHE A 416 6.24 5.87 -3.33
CA PHE A 416 4.86 6.29 -2.99
C PHE A 416 3.82 5.83 -4.03
N ARG A 417 4.18 5.86 -5.32
CA ARG A 417 3.35 5.31 -6.40
C ARG A 417 3.19 3.79 -6.26
N GLY A 418 4.26 3.07 -5.93
CA GLY A 418 4.23 1.62 -5.65
C GLY A 418 3.28 1.25 -4.51
N GLN A 419 3.41 1.90 -3.34
CA GLN A 419 2.51 1.69 -2.20
C GLN A 419 1.03 2.01 -2.53
N ARG A 420 0.78 3.01 -3.40
CA ARG A 420 -0.57 3.33 -3.87
C ARG A 420 -1.12 2.27 -4.84
N ILE A 421 -0.28 1.62 -5.65
CA ILE A 421 -0.67 0.51 -6.52
C ILE A 421 -0.99 -0.72 -5.68
N GLU A 422 -0.12 -1.10 -4.75
CA GLU A 422 -0.31 -2.23 -3.82
C GLU A 422 -1.65 -2.12 -3.05
N GLY A 423 -1.95 -0.95 -2.47
CA GLY A 423 -3.23 -0.72 -1.79
C GLY A 423 -4.47 -0.75 -2.72
N LEU A 424 -4.32 -0.44 -4.01
CA LEU A 424 -5.39 -0.59 -5.01
C LEU A 424 -5.56 -2.05 -5.46
N GLU A 425 -4.47 -2.83 -5.52
CA GLU A 425 -4.52 -4.26 -5.79
C GLU A 425 -5.19 -5.02 -4.64
N GLU A 426 -4.89 -4.69 -3.38
CA GLU A 426 -5.64 -5.20 -2.23
C GLU A 426 -7.14 -4.89 -2.34
N ASP A 427 -7.52 -3.66 -2.68
CA ASP A 427 -8.93 -3.25 -2.79
C ASP A 427 -9.64 -3.93 -3.97
N LEU A 428 -8.95 -4.19 -5.08
CA LEU A 428 -9.45 -5.01 -6.18
C LEU A 428 -9.67 -6.46 -5.74
N GLN A 429 -8.73 -7.07 -5.01
CA GLN A 429 -8.91 -8.42 -4.45
C GLN A 429 -10.08 -8.47 -3.44
N ARG A 430 -10.18 -7.48 -2.54
CA ARG A 430 -11.29 -7.33 -1.59
C ARG A 430 -12.64 -7.16 -2.30
N MET A 431 -12.68 -6.52 -3.47
CA MET A 431 -13.88 -6.38 -4.29
C MET A 431 -14.19 -7.64 -5.10
N GLU A 432 -13.20 -8.37 -5.60
CA GLU A 432 -13.41 -9.61 -6.33
C GLU A 432 -13.96 -10.71 -5.41
N ILE A 433 -13.41 -10.87 -4.20
CA ILE A 433 -13.92 -11.81 -3.19
C ILE A 433 -15.41 -11.52 -2.90
N LYS A 434 -15.77 -10.26 -2.65
CA LYS A 434 -17.17 -9.85 -2.45
C LYS A 434 -18.05 -10.13 -3.67
N SER A 435 -17.54 -9.92 -4.89
CA SER A 435 -18.27 -10.24 -6.11
C SER A 435 -18.49 -11.74 -6.31
N ARG A 436 -17.57 -12.60 -5.84
CA ARG A 436 -17.74 -14.07 -5.82
C ARG A 436 -18.77 -14.48 -4.76
N ASP A 437 -18.65 -13.96 -3.54
CA ASP A 437 -19.63 -14.17 -2.45
C ASP A 437 -21.05 -13.80 -2.87
N ASP A 438 -21.24 -12.63 -3.51
CA ASP A 438 -22.55 -12.16 -3.95
C ASP A 438 -23.09 -12.99 -5.13
N ALA A 439 -22.24 -13.44 -6.05
CA ALA A 439 -22.62 -14.38 -7.10
C ALA A 439 -23.08 -15.73 -6.51
N GLU A 440 -22.43 -16.23 -5.46
CA GLU A 440 -22.89 -17.43 -4.75
C GLU A 440 -24.21 -17.23 -3.99
N LYS A 441 -24.44 -16.04 -3.41
CA LYS A 441 -25.72 -15.71 -2.76
C LYS A 441 -26.85 -15.69 -3.79
N VAL A 442 -26.64 -15.08 -4.95
CA VAL A 442 -27.61 -15.09 -6.07
C VAL A 442 -27.83 -16.51 -6.58
N LYS A 443 -26.77 -17.33 -6.73
CA LYS A 443 -26.92 -18.73 -7.12
C LYS A 443 -27.78 -19.51 -6.11
N ARG A 444 -27.50 -19.38 -4.80
CA ARG A 444 -28.29 -20.01 -3.73
C ARG A 444 -29.74 -19.54 -3.71
N ALA A 445 -29.99 -18.26 -3.96
CA ALA A 445 -31.35 -17.71 -4.08
C ALA A 445 -32.09 -18.32 -5.29
N ASN A 446 -31.45 -18.39 -6.46
CA ASN A 446 -32.03 -19.03 -7.65
C ASN A 446 -32.30 -20.53 -7.43
N GLU A 447 -31.38 -21.26 -6.78
CA GLU A 447 -31.59 -22.67 -6.41
C GLU A 447 -32.75 -22.88 -5.42
N LEU A 448 -33.09 -21.87 -4.60
CA LEU A 448 -34.26 -21.89 -3.73
C LEU A 448 -35.55 -21.56 -4.50
N VAL A 449 -35.53 -20.56 -5.39
CA VAL A 449 -36.66 -20.20 -6.25
C VAL A 449 -37.04 -21.35 -7.19
N ILE A 450 -36.06 -22.05 -7.78
CA ILE A 450 -36.31 -23.23 -8.61
C ILE A 450 -36.99 -24.35 -7.80
N ARG A 451 -36.53 -24.60 -6.57
CA ARG A 451 -37.14 -25.59 -5.67
C ARG A 451 -38.56 -25.20 -5.23
N ALA A 452 -38.79 -23.92 -4.95
CA ALA A 452 -40.13 -23.40 -4.66
C ALA A 452 -41.07 -23.62 -5.85
N LYS A 453 -40.66 -23.27 -7.07
CA LYS A 453 -41.44 -23.51 -8.29
C LYS A 453 -41.73 -24.98 -8.57
N SER A 454 -40.79 -25.89 -8.31
CA SER A 454 -41.06 -27.33 -8.45
C SER A 454 -42.03 -27.87 -7.40
N ALA A 455 -42.12 -27.26 -6.21
CA ALA A 455 -43.11 -27.61 -5.21
C ALA A 455 -44.48 -26.98 -5.50
N GLU A 456 -44.51 -25.74 -6.00
CA GLU A 456 -45.69 -25.04 -6.52
C GLU A 456 -46.35 -25.85 -7.65
N GLN A 457 -45.56 -26.27 -8.66
CA GLN A 457 -46.06 -27.13 -9.75
C GLN A 457 -46.59 -28.48 -9.25
N ALA A 458 -45.90 -29.15 -8.30
CA ALA A 458 -46.38 -30.41 -7.74
C ALA A 458 -47.71 -30.26 -6.99
N LEU A 459 -47.93 -29.13 -6.30
CA LEU A 459 -49.20 -28.80 -5.65
C LEU A 459 -50.30 -28.47 -6.68
N ASP A 460 -49.99 -27.77 -7.77
CA ASP A 460 -50.94 -27.55 -8.88
C ASP A 460 -51.35 -28.86 -9.57
N GLU A 461 -50.41 -29.80 -9.74
CA GLU A 461 -50.67 -31.14 -10.26
C GLU A 461 -51.56 -31.96 -9.29
N GLU A 462 -51.31 -31.88 -7.98
CA GLU A 462 -52.17 -32.48 -6.94
C GLU A 462 -53.58 -31.84 -6.93
N ILE A 463 -53.69 -30.52 -7.02
CA ILE A 463 -54.97 -29.80 -7.11
C ILE A 463 -55.74 -30.20 -8.38
N GLN A 464 -55.06 -30.37 -9.51
CA GLN A 464 -55.69 -30.88 -10.74
C GLN A 464 -56.16 -32.33 -10.60
N HIS A 465 -55.37 -33.19 -9.93
CA HIS A 465 -55.75 -34.57 -9.65
C HIS A 465 -56.99 -34.65 -8.73
N LEU A 466 -56.99 -33.90 -7.63
CA LEU A 466 -58.12 -33.81 -6.70
C LEU A 466 -59.38 -33.24 -7.36
N ARG A 467 -59.25 -32.26 -8.27
CA ARG A 467 -60.38 -31.74 -9.07
C ARG A 467 -60.97 -32.80 -10.01
N LYS A 468 -60.15 -33.63 -10.66
CA LYS A 468 -60.62 -34.74 -11.50
C LYS A 468 -61.36 -35.78 -10.67
N ALA A 469 -60.75 -36.25 -9.58
CA ALA A 469 -61.35 -37.21 -8.65
C ALA A 469 -62.67 -36.68 -8.04
N TYR A 470 -62.79 -35.38 -7.79
CA TYR A 470 -64.05 -34.76 -7.34
C TYR A 470 -65.14 -34.75 -8.43
N ILE A 471 -64.80 -34.46 -9.68
CA ILE A 471 -65.74 -34.51 -10.82
C ILE A 471 -66.21 -35.96 -11.05
N GLU A 472 -65.30 -36.93 -10.99
CA GLU A 472 -65.61 -38.37 -11.08
C GLU A 472 -66.52 -38.81 -9.91
N ALA A 473 -66.23 -38.37 -8.68
CA ALA A 473 -67.09 -38.63 -7.52
C ALA A 473 -68.49 -38.01 -7.65
N SER A 474 -68.62 -36.83 -8.27
CA SER A 474 -69.92 -36.20 -8.55
C SER A 474 -70.76 -37.03 -9.52
N GLN A 475 -70.15 -37.64 -10.54
CA GLN A 475 -70.84 -38.53 -11.49
C GLN A 475 -71.33 -39.81 -10.79
N TYR A 476 -70.57 -40.35 -9.83
CA TYR A 476 -71.05 -41.47 -9.00
C TYR A 476 -72.21 -41.08 -8.09
N GLN A 477 -72.30 -39.83 -7.63
CA GLN A 477 -73.45 -39.34 -6.86
C GLN A 477 -74.71 -39.24 -7.74
N GLU A 478 -74.58 -38.74 -8.98
CA GLU A 478 -75.67 -38.70 -9.96
C GLU A 478 -76.18 -40.13 -10.26
N LEU A 479 -75.28 -41.06 -10.60
CA LEU A 479 -75.63 -42.47 -10.85
C LEU A 479 -76.23 -43.18 -9.62
N TYR A 480 -75.85 -42.80 -8.40
CA TYR A 480 -76.44 -43.34 -7.18
C TYR A 480 -77.86 -42.82 -6.97
N ASN A 481 -78.13 -41.55 -7.27
CA ASN A 481 -79.48 -40.98 -7.21
C ASN A 481 -80.39 -41.64 -8.27
N ASP A 482 -79.93 -41.77 -9.52
CA ASP A 482 -80.65 -42.47 -10.60
C ASP A 482 -81.03 -43.92 -10.19
N LEU A 483 -80.11 -44.62 -9.53
CA LEU A 483 -80.34 -45.99 -9.03
C LEU A 483 -81.30 -46.01 -7.84
N HIS A 484 -81.27 -44.98 -6.97
CA HIS A 484 -82.17 -44.84 -5.85
C HIS A 484 -83.61 -44.55 -6.32
N GLU A 485 -83.81 -43.65 -7.29
CA GLU A 485 -85.12 -43.40 -7.91
C GLU A 485 -85.66 -44.66 -8.60
N GLN A 486 -84.81 -45.40 -9.32
CA GLN A 486 -85.20 -46.70 -9.90
C GLN A 486 -85.60 -47.73 -8.83
N HIS A 487 -84.94 -47.73 -7.67
CA HIS A 487 -85.30 -48.61 -6.56
C HIS A 487 -86.64 -48.22 -5.93
N GLU A 488 -86.90 -46.93 -5.71
CA GLU A 488 -88.21 -46.45 -5.24
C GLU A 488 -89.33 -46.77 -6.23
N MET A 489 -89.08 -46.62 -7.54
CA MET A 489 -90.02 -47.04 -8.59
C MET A 489 -90.31 -48.55 -8.57
N ILE A 490 -89.34 -49.39 -8.20
CA ILE A 490 -89.54 -50.84 -8.05
C ILE A 490 -90.36 -51.13 -6.78
N LEU A 491 -90.04 -50.51 -5.65
CA LEU A 491 -90.80 -50.68 -4.40
C LEU A 491 -92.26 -50.22 -4.55
N ALA A 492 -92.51 -49.11 -5.27
CA ALA A 492 -93.85 -48.64 -5.57
C ALA A 492 -94.64 -49.62 -6.47
N ARG A 493 -93.97 -50.28 -7.42
CA ARG A 493 -94.57 -51.33 -8.26
C ARG A 493 -94.82 -52.63 -7.48
N GLU A 494 -93.92 -52.99 -6.58
CA GLU A 494 -94.06 -54.15 -5.69
C GLU A 494 -95.26 -53.94 -4.74
N ALA A 495 -95.38 -52.76 -4.12
CA ALA A 495 -96.54 -52.40 -3.31
C ALA A 495 -97.85 -52.48 -4.10
N ALA A 496 -97.91 -51.87 -5.29
CA ALA A 496 -99.10 -51.93 -6.16
C ALA A 496 -99.44 -53.37 -6.61
N ALA A 497 -98.44 -54.21 -6.87
CA ALA A 497 -98.65 -55.62 -7.22
C ALA A 497 -99.09 -56.46 -6.01
N ILE A 498 -98.68 -56.11 -4.79
CA ILE A 498 -99.19 -56.70 -3.55
C ILE A 498 -100.65 -56.28 -3.33
N GLU A 499 -100.99 -55.01 -3.49
CA GLU A 499 -102.39 -54.52 -3.41
C GLU A 499 -103.29 -55.23 -4.45
N GLU A 500 -102.83 -55.39 -5.69
CA GLU A 500 -103.56 -56.13 -6.73
C GLU A 500 -103.67 -57.63 -6.39
N ALA A 501 -102.61 -58.25 -5.86
CA ALA A 501 -102.62 -59.66 -5.45
C ALA A 501 -103.53 -59.91 -4.23
N GLU A 502 -103.58 -59.00 -3.26
CA GLU A 502 -104.52 -59.05 -2.12
C GLU A 502 -105.96 -58.84 -2.59
N TRP A 503 -106.20 -57.89 -3.50
CA TRP A 503 -107.52 -57.66 -4.10
C TRP A 503 -108.00 -58.88 -4.90
N LEU A 504 -107.14 -59.47 -5.73
CA LEU A 504 -107.42 -60.71 -6.44
C LEU A 504 -107.58 -61.90 -5.48
N ALA A 505 -106.86 -61.96 -4.37
CA ALA A 505 -107.04 -63.00 -3.35
C ALA A 505 -108.39 -62.89 -2.65
N MET A 506 -108.83 -61.67 -2.31
CA MET A 506 -110.18 -61.40 -1.79
C MET A 506 -111.25 -61.81 -2.80
N HIS A 507 -111.14 -61.37 -4.06
CA HIS A 507 -112.14 -61.66 -5.08
C HIS A 507 -112.17 -63.14 -5.47
N ASN A 508 -111.02 -63.83 -5.45
CA ASN A 508 -110.96 -65.28 -5.58
C ASN A 508 -111.55 -66.01 -4.35
N ALA A 509 -111.42 -65.47 -3.13
CA ALA A 509 -112.08 -66.05 -1.95
C ALA A 509 -113.61 -65.90 -2.03
N GLU A 510 -114.11 -64.77 -2.54
CA GLU A 510 -115.53 -64.58 -2.85
C GLU A 510 -116.02 -65.57 -3.92
N LEU A 511 -115.27 -65.72 -5.03
CA LEU A 511 -115.59 -66.65 -6.11
C LEU A 511 -115.51 -68.13 -5.68
N VAL A 512 -114.55 -68.51 -4.83
CA VAL A 512 -114.46 -69.86 -4.23
C VAL A 512 -115.58 -70.10 -3.20
N GLY A 513 -116.13 -69.03 -2.62
CA GLY A 513 -117.36 -69.06 -1.82
C GLY A 513 -118.61 -69.42 -2.63
N HIS A 514 -118.60 -69.25 -3.96
CA HIS A 514 -119.66 -69.74 -4.84
C HIS A 514 -119.45 -71.23 -5.14
N SER A 515 -120.22 -72.08 -4.45
CA SER A 515 -120.15 -73.54 -4.54
C SER A 515 -120.68 -74.09 -5.88
N ASN A 516 -119.87 -74.00 -6.94
CA ASN A 516 -120.13 -74.60 -8.24
C ASN A 516 -118.96 -75.50 -8.64
N ASP A 517 -119.12 -76.82 -8.48
CA ASP A 517 -118.03 -77.79 -8.70
C ASP A 517 -117.50 -77.83 -10.15
N VAL A 518 -118.25 -77.31 -11.13
CA VAL A 518 -117.78 -77.13 -12.52
C VAL A 518 -116.60 -76.14 -12.57
N GLN A 519 -116.62 -75.10 -11.74
CA GLN A 519 -115.52 -74.13 -11.67
C GLN A 519 -114.27 -74.73 -11.01
N LYS A 520 -114.41 -75.63 -10.03
CA LYS A 520 -113.25 -76.36 -9.45
C LYS A 520 -112.52 -77.20 -10.50
N VAL A 521 -113.25 -77.88 -11.39
CA VAL A 521 -112.63 -78.64 -12.49
C VAL A 521 -111.86 -77.69 -13.43
N SER A 522 -112.48 -76.58 -13.83
CA SER A 522 -111.84 -75.58 -14.69
C SER A 522 -110.60 -74.94 -14.05
N TYR A 523 -110.63 -74.66 -12.73
CA TYR A 523 -109.50 -74.12 -11.98
C TYR A 523 -108.35 -75.13 -11.87
N VAL A 524 -108.66 -76.41 -11.58
CA VAL A 524 -107.65 -77.49 -11.61
C VAL A 524 -107.05 -77.67 -13.00
N GLU A 525 -107.81 -77.47 -14.07
CA GLU A 525 -107.28 -77.46 -15.44
C GLU A 525 -106.53 -76.16 -15.81
N GLY A 526 -106.82 -75.03 -15.16
CA GLY A 526 -106.04 -73.80 -15.22
C GLY A 526 -104.66 -74.01 -14.60
N VAL A 527 -104.62 -74.41 -13.33
CA VAL A 527 -103.38 -74.74 -12.59
C VAL A 527 -102.57 -75.84 -13.29
N ARG A 528 -103.20 -76.82 -13.96
CA ARG A 528 -102.50 -77.80 -14.80
C ARG A 528 -101.87 -77.19 -16.05
N ARG A 529 -102.52 -76.23 -16.71
CA ARG A 529 -101.98 -75.51 -17.88
C ARG A 529 -100.87 -74.55 -17.48
N GLU A 530 -101.04 -73.79 -16.41
CA GLU A 530 -100.01 -72.91 -15.84
C GLU A 530 -98.78 -73.72 -15.39
N MET A 531 -98.98 -74.82 -14.67
CA MET A 531 -97.88 -75.74 -14.33
C MET A 531 -97.21 -76.36 -15.57
N ALA A 532 -97.93 -76.53 -16.68
CA ALA A 532 -97.32 -77.00 -17.94
C ALA A 532 -96.48 -75.89 -18.61
N LEU A 533 -96.98 -74.64 -18.62
CA LEU A 533 -96.24 -73.47 -19.11
C LEU A 533 -94.98 -73.22 -18.26
N VAL A 534 -95.10 -73.19 -16.93
CA VAL A 534 -93.96 -73.04 -16.01
C VAL A 534 -92.95 -74.19 -16.18
N LYS A 535 -93.39 -75.42 -16.47
CA LYS A 535 -92.47 -76.53 -16.81
C LYS A 535 -91.76 -76.33 -18.16
N GLN A 536 -92.44 -75.75 -19.14
CA GLN A 536 -91.86 -75.40 -20.44
C GLN A 536 -90.84 -74.26 -20.29
N GLU A 537 -91.16 -73.21 -19.51
CA GLU A 537 -90.26 -72.10 -19.20
C GLU A 537 -89.05 -72.55 -18.36
N LEU A 538 -89.25 -73.44 -17.38
CA LEU A 538 -88.16 -74.08 -16.64
C LEU A 538 -87.26 -74.92 -17.57
N ALA A 539 -87.82 -75.56 -18.60
CA ALA A 539 -87.05 -76.30 -19.59
C ALA A 539 -86.27 -75.37 -20.54
N THR A 540 -86.86 -74.26 -21.01
CA THR A 540 -86.16 -73.30 -21.88
C THR A 540 -85.08 -72.53 -21.13
N THR A 541 -85.33 -72.11 -19.89
CA THR A 541 -84.31 -71.46 -19.04
C THR A 541 -83.16 -72.40 -18.70
N ARG A 542 -83.42 -73.68 -18.41
CA ARG A 542 -82.36 -74.70 -18.27
C ARG A 542 -81.59 -74.95 -19.58
N HIS A 543 -82.25 -74.92 -20.72
CA HIS A 543 -81.56 -75.04 -22.01
C HIS A 543 -80.67 -73.81 -22.29
N LEU A 544 -81.14 -72.59 -21.99
CA LEU A 544 -80.34 -71.37 -22.08
C LEU A 544 -79.15 -71.38 -21.11
N LEU A 545 -79.35 -71.87 -19.88
CA LEU A 545 -78.28 -72.05 -18.88
C LEU A 545 -77.20 -73.01 -19.41
N ASN A 546 -77.59 -74.17 -19.94
CA ASN A 546 -76.65 -75.13 -20.52
C ASN A 546 -75.90 -74.52 -21.72
N ASN A 547 -76.61 -73.89 -22.66
CA ASN A 547 -75.99 -73.21 -23.81
C ASN A 547 -75.04 -72.06 -23.40
N ALA A 548 -75.25 -71.44 -22.24
CA ALA A 548 -74.33 -70.45 -21.67
C ALA A 548 -73.13 -71.12 -21.00
N ASN A 549 -73.32 -72.25 -20.32
CA ASN A 549 -72.26 -73.02 -19.68
C ASN A 549 -71.31 -73.65 -20.73
N ASP A 550 -71.84 -74.15 -21.84
CA ASP A 550 -71.07 -74.65 -22.99
C ASP A 550 -70.22 -73.53 -23.64
N LYS A 551 -70.74 -72.30 -23.65
CA LYS A 551 -70.00 -71.10 -24.08
C LYS A 551 -68.90 -70.70 -23.10
N VAL A 552 -69.15 -70.77 -21.78
CA VAL A 552 -68.10 -70.58 -20.78
C VAL A 552 -67.01 -71.62 -20.96
N GLN A 553 -67.36 -72.90 -21.11
CA GLN A 553 -66.37 -73.97 -21.27
C GLN A 553 -65.57 -73.86 -22.58
N THR A 554 -66.16 -73.37 -23.67
CA THR A 554 -65.39 -73.06 -24.91
C THR A 554 -64.46 -71.86 -24.73
N LEU A 555 -64.89 -70.78 -24.08
CA LEU A 555 -64.03 -69.64 -23.75
C LEU A 555 -62.92 -70.01 -22.76
N GLU A 556 -63.16 -70.90 -21.78
CA GLU A 556 -62.14 -71.43 -20.88
C GLU A 556 -61.10 -72.26 -21.63
N ASN A 557 -61.53 -73.08 -22.59
CA ASN A 557 -60.63 -73.84 -23.46
C ASN A 557 -59.81 -72.92 -24.39
N GLU A 558 -60.39 -71.84 -24.92
CA GLU A 558 -59.66 -70.81 -25.68
C GLU A 558 -58.63 -70.09 -24.79
N ILE A 559 -59.01 -69.67 -23.58
CA ILE A 559 -58.10 -69.06 -22.60
C ILE A 559 -56.96 -70.03 -22.21
N ALA A 560 -57.24 -71.33 -22.09
CA ALA A 560 -56.22 -72.34 -21.88
C ALA A 560 -55.28 -72.50 -23.08
N ALA A 561 -55.81 -72.46 -24.32
CA ALA A 561 -55.01 -72.46 -25.53
C ALA A 561 -54.09 -71.23 -25.62
N TYR A 562 -54.61 -70.02 -25.36
CA TYR A 562 -53.77 -68.81 -25.34
C TYR A 562 -52.70 -68.85 -24.23
N LYS A 563 -53.03 -69.34 -23.03
CA LYS A 563 -52.03 -69.56 -21.95
C LYS A 563 -50.94 -70.58 -22.33
N SER A 564 -51.26 -71.56 -23.18
CA SER A 564 -50.27 -72.54 -23.66
C SER A 564 -49.28 -71.98 -24.69
N VAL A 565 -49.57 -70.83 -25.31
CA VAL A 565 -48.65 -70.12 -26.21
C VAL A 565 -47.60 -69.30 -25.44
N ASP A 566 -48.00 -68.58 -24.39
CA ASP A 566 -47.08 -67.79 -23.55
C ASP A 566 -46.08 -68.66 -22.76
N ALA A 567 -46.41 -69.92 -22.48
CA ALA A 567 -45.54 -70.86 -21.78
C ALA A 567 -44.32 -71.35 -22.60
N GLY A 568 -44.20 -70.96 -23.88
CA GLY A 568 -43.20 -71.50 -24.81
C GLY A 568 -41.82 -70.80 -24.84
N LEU A 569 -41.63 -69.66 -24.15
CA LEU A 569 -40.51 -68.75 -24.44
C LEU A 569 -39.30 -68.80 -23.46
N ASP A 570 -39.33 -69.62 -22.41
CA ASP A 570 -38.20 -69.80 -21.46
C ASP A 570 -37.15 -70.84 -21.94
N GLY A 571 -37.22 -71.29 -23.19
CA GLY A 571 -36.51 -72.49 -23.69
C GLY A 571 -35.04 -72.34 -24.08
N LEU A 572 -34.44 -71.14 -24.09
CA LEU A 572 -33.06 -70.93 -24.59
C LEU A 572 -32.19 -70.06 -23.69
N ASN A 573 -31.17 -70.69 -23.10
CA ASN A 573 -30.10 -70.02 -22.36
C ASN A 573 -29.21 -69.20 -23.31
N LEU A 574 -29.17 -67.86 -23.15
CA LEU A 574 -28.02 -67.08 -23.59
C LEU A 574 -27.60 -65.98 -22.59
N VAL A 575 -26.69 -66.42 -21.73
CA VAL A 575 -25.84 -65.65 -20.80
C VAL A 575 -25.60 -64.18 -21.19
N THR A 576 -26.13 -63.23 -20.41
CA THR A 576 -25.26 -62.25 -19.71
C THR A 576 -25.94 -61.55 -18.53
N SER A 577 -25.14 -61.36 -17.48
CA SER A 577 -25.48 -60.69 -16.22
C SER A 577 -26.14 -59.31 -16.37
N THR A 578 -27.32 -59.12 -15.76
CA THR A 578 -27.50 -58.01 -14.81
C THR A 578 -28.53 -58.33 -13.72
N ARG A 579 -28.26 -57.82 -12.52
CA ARG A 579 -28.92 -58.23 -11.26
C ARG A 579 -30.26 -57.52 -11.07
N THR A 580 -31.32 -58.01 -11.70
CA THR A 580 -32.69 -57.49 -11.53
C THR A 580 -33.16 -57.68 -10.08
N ARG A 581 -33.23 -56.56 -9.36
CA ARG A 581 -33.71 -56.48 -7.97
C ARG A 581 -35.23 -56.69 -7.97
N VAL A 582 -35.74 -57.61 -7.15
CA VAL A 582 -37.19 -57.81 -6.98
C VAL A 582 -37.83 -56.52 -6.49
N VAL A 583 -38.52 -55.82 -7.40
CA VAL A 583 -39.37 -54.67 -7.08
C VAL A 583 -40.70 -55.22 -6.62
N ARG A 584 -40.97 -55.14 -5.31
CA ARG A 584 -42.35 -55.23 -4.81
C ARG A 584 -43.13 -54.07 -5.42
N ARG A 585 -44.27 -54.34 -6.07
CA ARG A 585 -45.21 -53.28 -6.45
C ARG A 585 -45.57 -52.49 -5.18
N GLN A 586 -45.30 -51.19 -5.17
CA GLN A 586 -46.05 -50.28 -4.29
C GLN A 586 -47.42 -50.02 -4.94
N PRO A 587 -48.45 -49.68 -4.16
CA PRO A 587 -49.71 -49.20 -4.73
C PRO A 587 -49.45 -47.93 -5.56
N GLU A 588 -50.20 -47.79 -6.65
CA GLU A 588 -50.12 -46.66 -7.56
C GLU A 588 -50.71 -45.41 -6.86
N GLY A 589 -49.93 -44.33 -6.75
CA GLY A 589 -50.37 -43.11 -6.05
C GLY A 589 -49.32 -42.34 -5.22
N GLY A 590 -48.01 -42.43 -5.53
CA GLY A 590 -46.98 -41.72 -4.76
C GLY A 590 -45.73 -41.32 -5.54
N GLN A 591 -45.74 -40.12 -6.14
CA GLN A 591 -44.54 -39.55 -6.79
C GLN A 591 -43.65 -38.81 -5.76
N LEU A 592 -42.76 -39.53 -5.09
CA LEU A 592 -41.69 -38.92 -4.28
C LEU A 592 -40.47 -38.60 -5.15
N THR A 593 -40.30 -37.34 -5.54
CA THR A 593 -39.19 -36.85 -6.37
C THR A 593 -37.87 -36.77 -5.58
N VAL A 594 -37.16 -37.91 -5.45
CA VAL A 594 -35.85 -37.98 -4.79
C VAL A 594 -34.76 -37.35 -5.66
N SER A 595 -34.52 -36.05 -5.47
CA SER A 595 -33.46 -35.29 -6.15
C SER A 595 -32.05 -35.72 -5.71
N LYS A 596 -31.48 -36.71 -6.40
CA LYS A 596 -30.22 -37.36 -6.05
C LYS A 596 -28.97 -36.54 -6.45
N ILE A 597 -28.74 -35.42 -5.76
CA ILE A 597 -27.54 -34.59 -5.95
C ILE A 597 -26.31 -35.33 -5.40
N GLY A 598 -25.47 -35.83 -6.30
CA GLY A 598 -24.16 -36.39 -5.94
C GLY A 598 -23.14 -35.30 -5.62
N ARG A 599 -22.66 -35.24 -4.38
CA ARG A 599 -21.42 -34.53 -4.04
C ARG A 599 -20.27 -35.54 -3.92
N SER A 600 -19.45 -35.61 -4.95
CA SER A 600 -18.14 -36.30 -4.89
C SER A 600 -17.21 -35.52 -3.96
N VAL A 601 -16.83 -36.12 -2.83
CA VAL A 601 -15.81 -35.57 -1.92
C VAL A 601 -14.55 -36.41 -2.03
N SER A 602 -13.61 -35.96 -2.86
CA SER A 602 -12.23 -36.46 -2.87
C SER A 602 -11.47 -35.85 -1.69
N GLY A 603 -11.05 -36.69 -0.73
CA GLY A 603 -10.26 -36.26 0.42
C GLY A 603 -8.76 -36.07 0.13
N PRO A 604 -8.01 -35.43 1.04
CA PRO A 604 -6.55 -35.34 0.95
C PRO A 604 -5.87 -36.59 1.54
N ASN A 605 -4.80 -37.06 0.91
CA ASN A 605 -3.93 -38.12 1.42
C ASN A 605 -2.51 -37.93 0.85
N GLY A 606 -1.46 -38.13 1.67
CA GLY A 606 -0.11 -37.57 1.42
C GLY A 606 0.07 -36.25 2.18
N ARG A 607 1.08 -36.01 3.03
CA ARG A 607 2.43 -36.59 3.19
C ARG A 607 3.31 -36.50 1.93
N HIS A 608 4.04 -35.38 1.84
CA HIS A 608 5.49 -35.42 2.04
C HIS A 608 5.90 -34.33 3.04
#